data_AF-A0A4Q3ITD9-F1
#
_entry.id   AF-A0A4Q3ITD9-F1
#
_cell.length_a   1.000
_cell.length_b   1.000
_cell.length_c   1.000
_cell.angle_alpha   90.00
_cell.angle_beta   90.00
_cell.angle_gamma   90.00
#
_symmetry.space_group_name_H-M   'P 1'
#
loop_
_entity.id
_entity.type
_entity.pdbx_description
1 polymer ?
#
loop_
_entity_poly.entity_id
_entity_poly.type
_entity_poly.pdbx_seq_one_letter_code
_entity_poly.pdbx_strand_id
1 'polypeptide(L)'
;MALQYRLGFFACFVIAVAGFWFAPSVFALDAAGLEAMAAVAQLGGPAIAAASCLVATVRSRGDDRLAWFNFGIGSLLYLGGNLGYVYFAVAGITPAFPAAPEAAYFVMALFFAAGMFQYARVRNRLNRVQLYNFVLIYCAVTLGSLFTLGPSLETSVLSPFGTIAAFLYPALWFSVASTGVI
;
A
#
# COMPACT_ATOMS: atom_id res chain seq x y z
N MET A 1 -20.87 14.65 0.67
CA MET A 1 -21.17 13.46 1.50
C MET A 1 -21.67 13.97 2.85
N ALA A 2 -22.86 13.54 3.30
CA ALA A 2 -23.47 14.07 4.53
C ALA A 2 -22.65 13.70 5.78
N LEU A 3 -22.70 14.54 6.81
CA LEU A 3 -21.94 14.38 8.07
C LEU A 3 -22.12 13.00 8.71
N GLN A 4 -23.34 12.46 8.63
CA GLN A 4 -23.70 11.14 9.16
C GLN A 4 -22.84 10.01 8.57
N TYR A 5 -22.56 10.05 7.27
CA TYR A 5 -21.69 9.05 6.64
C TYR A 5 -20.26 9.13 7.14
N ARG A 6 -19.73 10.34 7.35
CA ARG A 6 -18.36 10.53 7.87
C ARG A 6 -18.23 10.01 9.29
N LEU A 7 -19.23 10.26 10.14
CA LEU A 7 -19.28 9.74 11.50
C LEU A 7 -19.43 8.22 11.52
N GLY A 8 -20.25 7.65 10.63
CA GLY A 8 -20.37 6.20 10.45
C GLY A 8 -19.04 5.56 10.03
N PHE A 9 -18.37 6.11 9.02
CA PHE A 9 -17.04 5.63 8.60
C PHE A 9 -16.01 5.71 9.72
N PHE A 10 -15.99 6.83 10.46
CA PHE A 10 -15.08 7.00 11.59
C PHE A 10 -15.36 5.97 12.70
N ALA A 11 -16.63 5.73 13.04
CA ALA A 11 -17.00 4.71 14.01
C ALA A 11 -16.59 3.30 13.56
N CYS A 12 -16.83 2.94 12.30
CA CYS A 12 -16.39 1.66 11.74
C CYS A 12 -14.87 1.51 11.78
N PHE A 13 -14.13 2.58 11.46
CA PHE A 13 -12.67 2.60 11.55
C PHE A 13 -12.19 2.38 12.99
N VAL A 14 -12.74 3.12 13.96
CA VAL A 14 -12.39 2.96 15.38
C VAL A 14 -12.70 1.55 15.87
N ILE A 15 -13.86 0.98 15.50
CA ILE A 15 -14.23 -0.39 15.86
C ILE A 15 -13.28 -1.41 15.24
N ALA A 16 -12.91 -1.25 13.97
CA ALA A 16 -11.96 -2.15 13.31
C ALA A 16 -10.57 -2.10 13.97
N VAL A 17 -10.07 -0.90 14.29
CA VAL A 17 -8.78 -0.71 14.99
C VAL A 17 -8.85 -1.29 16.41
N ALA A 18 -9.90 -1.02 17.17
CA ALA A 18 -10.07 -1.55 18.51
C ALA A 18 -10.21 -3.08 18.49
N GLY A 19 -10.99 -3.63 17.56
CA GLY A 19 -11.14 -5.06 17.36
C GLY A 19 -9.80 -5.72 17.06
N PHE A 20 -9.01 -5.17 16.14
CA PHE A 20 -7.67 -5.67 15.85
C PHE A 20 -6.74 -5.56 17.07
N TRP A 21 -6.77 -4.45 17.82
CA TRP A 21 -5.90 -4.24 18.97
C TRP A 21 -6.21 -5.16 20.16
N PHE A 22 -7.50 -5.38 20.45
CA PHE A 22 -7.94 -6.15 21.61
C PHE A 22 -8.24 -7.62 21.29
N ALA A 23 -8.38 -8.03 20.03
CA ALA A 23 -8.63 -9.43 19.66
C ALA A 23 -7.63 -10.42 20.30
N PRO A 24 -6.31 -10.18 20.31
CA PRO A 24 -5.36 -11.10 20.93
C PRO A 24 -5.65 -11.38 22.41
N SER A 25 -5.99 -10.35 23.18
CA SER A 25 -6.23 -10.49 24.62
C SER A 25 -7.63 -11.02 24.92
N VAL A 26 -8.65 -10.63 24.14
CA VAL A 26 -10.03 -11.08 24.30
C VAL A 26 -10.18 -12.55 23.93
N PHE A 27 -9.52 -13.00 22.86
CA PHE A 27 -9.59 -14.39 22.39
C PHE A 27 -8.45 -15.27 22.89
N ALA A 28 -7.54 -14.73 23.72
CA ALA A 28 -6.36 -15.42 24.23
C ALA A 28 -5.58 -16.14 23.11
N LEU A 29 -5.30 -15.42 22.02
CA LEU A 29 -4.67 -15.98 20.83
C LEU A 29 -3.25 -16.45 21.15
N ASP A 30 -2.92 -17.67 20.73
CA ASP A 30 -1.56 -18.20 20.71
C ASP A 30 -0.77 -17.66 19.50
N ALA A 31 0.48 -18.10 19.33
CA ALA A 31 1.33 -17.65 18.23
C ALA A 31 0.69 -17.90 16.85
N ALA A 32 0.06 -19.07 16.66
CA ALA A 32 -0.63 -19.40 15.42
C ALA A 32 -1.86 -18.50 15.19
N GLY A 33 -2.63 -18.20 16.24
CA GLY A 33 -3.75 -17.26 16.16
C GLY A 33 -3.32 -15.83 15.82
N LEU A 34 -2.19 -15.37 16.36
CA LEU A 34 -1.60 -14.07 16.02
C LEU A 34 -1.14 -14.01 14.56
N GLU A 35 -0.47 -15.06 14.07
CA GLU A 35 -0.04 -15.16 12.68
C GLU A 35 -1.24 -15.17 11.72
N ALA A 36 -2.29 -15.95 12.03
CA ALA A 36 -3.51 -16.00 11.25
C ALA A 36 -4.22 -14.65 11.21
N MET A 37 -4.29 -13.94 12.34
CA MET A 37 -4.86 -12.60 12.42
C MET A 37 -4.06 -11.58 11.61
N ALA A 38 -2.73 -11.65 11.68
CA ALA A 38 -1.84 -10.80 10.87
C ALA A 38 -2.00 -11.08 9.37
N ALA A 39 -2.13 -12.35 8.97
CA ALA A 39 -2.40 -12.73 7.59
C ALA A 39 -3.77 -12.20 7.11
N VAL A 40 -4.82 -12.37 7.92
CA VAL A 40 -6.16 -11.84 7.59
C VAL A 40 -6.13 -10.32 7.41
N ALA A 41 -5.43 -9.58 8.27
CA ALA A 41 -5.32 -8.13 8.13
C ALA A 41 -4.53 -7.71 6.88
N GLN A 42 -3.42 -8.39 6.59
CA GLN A 42 -2.60 -8.12 5.41
C GLN A 42 -3.31 -8.47 4.09
N LEU A 43 -4.22 -9.45 4.10
CA LEU A 43 -4.91 -9.90 2.88
C LEU A 43 -6.29 -9.25 2.70
N GLY A 44 -7.04 -9.06 3.78
CA GLY A 44 -8.43 -8.63 3.76
C GLY A 44 -8.61 -7.22 3.20
N GLY A 45 -7.81 -6.26 3.67
CA GLY A 45 -7.85 -4.87 3.18
C GLY A 45 -7.60 -4.77 1.67
N PRO A 46 -6.46 -5.26 1.16
CA PRO A 46 -6.15 -5.27 -0.26
C PRO A 46 -7.16 -6.04 -1.11
N ALA A 47 -7.71 -7.17 -0.62
CA ALA A 47 -8.74 -7.92 -1.34
C ALA A 47 -10.05 -7.12 -1.49
N ILE A 48 -10.51 -6.47 -0.43
CA ILE A 48 -11.71 -5.60 -0.47
C ILE A 48 -11.46 -4.41 -1.39
N ALA A 49 -10.27 -3.79 -1.32
CA ALA A 49 -9.88 -2.67 -2.17
C ALA A 49 -9.84 -3.08 -3.65
N ALA A 50 -9.24 -4.22 -3.97
CA ALA A 50 -9.18 -4.78 -5.33
C ALA A 50 -10.59 -5.04 -5.87
N ALA A 51 -11.44 -5.75 -5.12
CA ALA A 51 -12.82 -6.02 -5.52
C ALA A 51 -13.61 -4.72 -5.76
N SER A 52 -13.50 -3.75 -4.85
CA SER A 52 -14.18 -2.47 -4.96
C SER A 52 -13.73 -1.67 -6.18
N CYS A 53 -12.42 -1.61 -6.44
CA CYS A 53 -11.85 -0.94 -7.61
C CYS A 53 -12.26 -1.61 -8.93
N LEU A 54 -12.31 -2.94 -8.97
CA LEU A 54 -12.76 -3.67 -10.15
C LEU A 54 -14.26 -3.47 -10.40
N VAL A 55 -15.09 -3.47 -9.35
CA VAL A 55 -16.52 -3.12 -9.47
C VAL A 55 -16.69 -1.69 -9.98
N ALA A 56 -15.91 -0.73 -9.45
CA ALA A 56 -15.92 0.65 -9.93
C ALA A 56 -15.48 0.74 -11.40
N THR A 57 -14.46 -0.03 -11.80
CA THR A 57 -14.00 -0.13 -13.20
C THR A 57 -15.13 -0.53 -14.14
N VAL A 58 -15.91 -1.55 -13.78
CA VAL A 58 -17.03 -2.04 -14.63
C VAL A 58 -18.17 -1.02 -14.70
N ARG A 59 -18.38 -0.23 -13.63
CA ARG A 59 -19.47 0.76 -13.54
C ARG A 59 -19.11 2.12 -14.12
N SER A 60 -17.83 2.46 -14.21
CA SER A 60 -17.34 3.75 -14.70
C SER A 60 -17.13 3.77 -16.22
N ARG A 61 -16.96 4.97 -16.78
CA ARG A 61 -16.70 5.21 -18.22
C ARG A 61 -15.50 6.14 -18.40
N GLY A 62 -14.88 6.09 -19.59
CA GLY A 62 -13.77 6.96 -19.96
C GLY A 62 -12.56 6.84 -19.02
N ASP A 63 -11.93 7.97 -18.72
CA ASP A 63 -10.73 8.03 -17.88
C ASP A 63 -10.97 7.60 -16.43
N ASP A 64 -12.21 7.69 -15.92
CA ASP A 64 -12.57 7.20 -14.56
C ASP A 64 -12.46 5.68 -14.49
N ARG A 65 -12.88 4.99 -15.55
CA ARG A 65 -12.74 3.52 -15.66
C ARG A 65 -11.27 3.10 -15.66
N LEU A 66 -10.43 3.80 -16.41
CA LEU A 66 -9.00 3.51 -16.46
C LEU A 66 -8.33 3.74 -15.10
N ALA A 67 -8.73 4.81 -14.39
CA ALA A 67 -8.20 5.09 -13.06
C ALA A 67 -8.52 3.97 -12.06
N TRP A 68 -9.80 3.56 -12.00
CA TRP A 68 -10.23 2.45 -11.14
C TRP A 68 -9.59 1.12 -11.52
N PHE A 69 -9.35 0.89 -12.82
CA PHE A 69 -8.67 -0.32 -13.28
C PHE A 69 -7.24 -0.38 -12.76
N ASN A 70 -6.50 0.73 -12.89
CA ASN A 70 -5.15 0.86 -12.37
C ASN A 70 -5.10 0.67 -10.85
N PHE A 71 -6.04 1.27 -10.10
CA PHE A 71 -6.16 1.04 -8.66
C PHE A 71 -6.50 -0.42 -8.32
N GLY A 72 -7.31 -1.08 -9.14
CA GLY A 72 -7.63 -2.50 -9.01
C GLY A 72 -6.39 -3.37 -9.18
N ILE A 73 -5.60 -3.16 -10.25
CA ILE A 73 -4.34 -3.88 -10.46
C ILE A 73 -3.36 -3.61 -9.34
N GLY A 74 -3.20 -2.35 -8.92
CA GLY A 74 -2.34 -2.00 -7.78
C GLY A 74 -2.74 -2.78 -6.52
N SER A 75 -4.02 -2.81 -6.20
CA SER A 75 -4.54 -3.56 -5.04
C SER A 75 -4.34 -5.08 -5.17
N LEU A 76 -4.47 -5.65 -6.38
CA LEU A 76 -4.19 -7.07 -6.65
C LEU A 76 -2.69 -7.41 -6.50
N LEU A 77 -1.80 -6.52 -6.96
CA LEU A 77 -0.37 -6.68 -6.77
C LEU A 77 0.01 -6.56 -5.31
N TYR A 78 -0.65 -5.66 -4.56
CA TYR A 78 -0.45 -5.57 -3.12
C TYR A 78 -0.85 -6.88 -2.42
N LEU A 79 -2.04 -7.39 -2.77
CA LEU A 79 -2.54 -8.68 -2.28
C LEU A 79 -1.58 -9.81 -2.63
N GLY A 80 -1.08 -9.86 -3.87
CA GLY A 80 -0.11 -10.86 -4.32
C GLY A 80 1.21 -10.81 -3.55
N GLY A 81 1.74 -9.60 -3.30
CA GLY A 81 2.95 -9.44 -2.47
C GLY A 81 2.72 -9.91 -1.03
N ASN A 82 1.59 -9.55 -0.42
CA ASN A 82 1.22 -10.01 0.92
C ASN A 82 1.03 -11.53 0.98
N LEU A 83 0.41 -12.15 -0.04
CA LEU A 83 0.33 -13.60 -0.16
C LEU A 83 1.71 -14.25 -0.24
N GLY A 84 2.66 -13.62 -0.94
CA GLY A 84 4.05 -14.07 -1.00
C GLY A 84 4.73 -14.08 0.38
N TYR A 85 4.58 -13.01 1.18
CA TYR A 85 5.12 -13.01 2.55
C TYR A 85 4.42 -13.99 3.48
N VAL A 86 3.09 -14.13 3.38
CA VAL A 86 2.35 -15.13 4.15
C VAL A 86 2.85 -16.53 3.81
N TYR A 87 3.06 -16.82 2.51
CA TYR A 87 3.64 -18.09 2.07
C TYR A 87 5.04 -18.31 2.66
N PHE A 88 5.93 -17.32 2.59
CA PHE A 88 7.27 -17.44 3.16
C PHE A 88 7.25 -17.68 4.67
N ALA A 89 6.38 -16.97 5.41
CA ALA A 89 6.20 -17.15 6.84
C ALA A 89 5.74 -18.58 7.17
N VAL A 90 4.69 -19.08 6.50
CA VAL A 90 4.17 -20.44 6.70
C VAL A 90 5.17 -21.52 6.29
N ALA A 91 5.97 -21.27 5.26
CA ALA A 91 7.00 -22.19 4.79
C ALA A 91 8.30 -22.13 5.63
N GLY A 92 8.40 -21.22 6.61
CA GLY A 92 9.62 -21.01 7.41
C GLY A 92 10.80 -20.48 6.58
N ILE A 93 10.52 -19.82 5.45
CA ILE A 93 11.53 -19.31 4.53
C ILE A 93 11.81 -17.85 4.88
N THR A 94 13.09 -17.50 5.05
CA THR A 94 13.53 -16.10 5.10
C THR A 94 14.04 -15.72 3.71
N PRO A 95 13.24 -15.03 2.88
CA PRO A 95 13.65 -14.71 1.52
C PRO A 95 14.81 -13.70 1.55
N ALA A 96 15.80 -13.90 0.67
CA ALA A 96 16.81 -12.90 0.43
C ALA A 96 16.19 -11.71 -0.30
N PHE A 97 16.44 -10.50 0.20
CA PHE A 97 15.92 -9.28 -0.42
C PHE A 97 16.80 -8.86 -1.63
N PRO A 98 16.23 -8.33 -2.72
CA PRO A 98 14.78 -8.24 -3.00
C PRO A 98 14.22 -9.59 -3.45
N ALA A 99 13.03 -9.94 -2.97
CA ALA A 99 12.29 -11.11 -3.40
C ALA A 99 11.07 -10.74 -4.26
N ALA A 100 10.26 -11.73 -4.62
CA ALA A 100 9.08 -11.53 -5.45
C ALA A 100 8.05 -10.53 -4.85
N PRO A 101 7.79 -10.51 -3.52
CA PRO A 101 6.88 -9.51 -2.93
C PRO A 101 7.32 -8.06 -3.14
N GLU A 102 8.61 -7.77 -3.00
CA GLU A 102 9.16 -6.43 -3.19
C GLU A 102 8.93 -5.93 -4.62
N ALA A 103 9.09 -6.81 -5.61
CA ALA A 103 8.80 -6.50 -7.01
C ALA A 103 7.30 -6.21 -7.22
N ALA A 104 6.42 -7.00 -6.60
CA ALA A 104 4.98 -6.79 -6.68
C ALA A 104 4.58 -5.42 -6.10
N TYR A 105 5.18 -5.02 -4.99
CA TYR A 105 4.94 -3.72 -4.38
C TYR A 105 5.49 -2.55 -5.19
N PHE A 106 6.65 -2.71 -5.82
CA PHE A 106 7.21 -1.69 -6.69
C PHE A 106 6.28 -1.44 -7.88
N VAL A 107 5.82 -2.52 -8.54
CA VAL A 107 4.90 -2.42 -9.69
C VAL A 107 3.53 -1.90 -9.26
N MET A 108 3.02 -2.34 -8.10
CA MET A 108 1.77 -1.83 -7.49
C MET A 108 1.77 -0.31 -7.45
N ALA A 109 2.86 0.28 -6.99
CA ALA A 109 2.94 1.70 -6.77
C ALA A 109 2.96 2.51 -8.09
N LEU A 110 3.48 1.94 -9.18
CA LEU A 110 3.34 2.51 -10.54
C LEU A 110 1.87 2.52 -10.99
N PHE A 111 1.13 1.44 -10.72
CA PHE A 111 -0.30 1.37 -11.02
C PHE A 111 -1.11 2.38 -10.19
N PHE A 112 -0.82 2.53 -8.90
CA PHE A 112 -1.46 3.58 -8.10
C PHE A 112 -1.12 4.97 -8.62
N ALA A 113 0.14 5.24 -8.99
CA ALA A 113 0.52 6.51 -9.61
C ALA A 113 -0.28 6.78 -10.89
N ALA A 114 -0.33 5.81 -11.82
CA ALA A 114 -1.09 5.92 -13.06
C ALA A 114 -2.59 6.17 -12.80
N GLY A 115 -3.19 5.44 -11.86
CA GLY A 115 -4.59 5.62 -11.48
C GLY A 115 -4.87 7.02 -10.94
N MET A 116 -3.99 7.57 -10.09
CA MET A 116 -4.12 8.93 -9.56
C MET A 116 -4.02 9.98 -10.66
N PHE A 117 -3.06 9.85 -11.59
CA PHE A 117 -2.92 10.77 -12.71
C PHE A 117 -4.18 10.79 -13.61
N GLN A 118 -4.77 9.63 -13.86
CA GLN A 118 -6.00 9.53 -14.64
C GLN A 118 -7.22 10.09 -13.90
N TYR A 119 -7.37 9.74 -12.63
CA TYR A 119 -8.48 10.23 -11.79
C TYR A 119 -8.46 11.76 -11.64
N ALA A 120 -7.26 12.33 -11.54
CA ALA A 120 -7.04 13.75 -11.45
C ALA A 120 -7.49 14.52 -12.69
N ARG A 121 -7.25 13.97 -13.88
CA ARG A 121 -7.70 14.53 -15.16
C ARG A 121 -9.23 14.55 -15.25
N VAL A 122 -9.90 13.49 -14.80
CA VAL A 122 -11.37 13.38 -14.82
C VAL A 122 -12.03 14.43 -13.92
N ARG A 123 -11.49 14.61 -12.71
CA ARG A 123 -12.17 15.36 -11.65
C ARG A 123 -11.64 16.80 -11.48
N ASN A 124 -10.63 17.22 -12.23
CA ASN A 124 -9.86 18.46 -11.98
C ASN A 124 -9.44 18.58 -10.50
N ARG A 125 -9.15 17.44 -9.87
CA ARG A 125 -8.95 17.34 -8.40
C ARG A 125 -7.51 17.33 -7.94
N LEU A 126 -6.53 17.09 -8.82
CA LEU A 126 -5.14 17.41 -8.49
C LEU A 126 -4.83 18.82 -8.97
N ASN A 127 -4.72 19.75 -8.03
CA ASN A 127 -3.97 20.96 -8.28
C ASN A 127 -2.50 20.55 -8.52
N ARG A 128 -1.77 21.28 -9.38
CA ARG A 128 -0.32 21.14 -9.57
C ARG A 128 0.42 21.03 -8.22
N VAL A 129 -0.07 21.72 -7.19
CA VAL A 129 0.42 21.64 -5.80
C VAL A 129 0.44 20.21 -5.24
N GLN A 130 -0.60 19.40 -5.44
CA GLN A 130 -0.64 18.01 -4.92
C GLN A 130 0.31 17.09 -5.68
N LEU A 131 0.49 17.32 -6.98
CA LEU A 131 1.51 16.63 -7.76
C LEU A 131 2.93 17.03 -7.32
N TYR A 132 3.17 18.32 -7.06
CA TYR A 132 4.44 18.78 -6.49
C TYR A 132 4.66 18.20 -5.09
N ASN A 133 3.64 18.11 -4.24
CA ASN A 133 3.76 17.48 -2.93
C ASN A 133 4.10 15.99 -3.04
N PHE A 134 3.47 15.25 -3.96
CA PHE A 134 3.83 13.86 -4.26
C PHE A 134 5.32 13.73 -4.61
N VAL A 135 5.79 14.55 -5.56
CA VAL A 135 7.19 14.53 -6.03
C VAL A 135 8.14 14.97 -4.92
N LEU A 136 7.80 16.01 -4.15
CA LEU A 136 8.61 16.50 -3.04
C LEU A 136 8.72 15.48 -1.92
N ILE A 137 7.62 14.81 -1.55
CA ILE A 137 7.63 13.74 -0.56
C ILE A 137 8.41 12.53 -1.09
N TYR A 138 8.31 12.24 -2.39
CA TYR A 138 9.04 11.14 -3.00
C TYR A 138 10.55 11.39 -2.92
N CYS A 139 10.96 12.58 -3.33
CA CYS A 139 12.35 13.04 -3.25
C CYS A 139 12.82 13.13 -1.80
N ALA A 140 12.00 13.64 -0.88
CA ALA A 140 12.37 13.79 0.53
C ALA A 140 12.53 12.43 1.24
N VAL A 141 11.64 11.48 1.01
CA VAL A 141 11.78 10.12 1.59
C VAL A 141 12.95 9.39 0.94
N THR A 142 13.15 9.53 -0.37
CA THR A 142 14.29 8.90 -1.06
C THR A 142 15.63 9.47 -0.58
N LEU A 143 15.78 10.80 -0.56
CA LEU A 143 16.99 11.47 -0.11
C LEU A 143 17.22 11.28 1.39
N GLY A 144 16.16 11.42 2.19
CA GLY A 144 16.20 11.21 3.63
C GLY A 144 16.73 9.81 3.94
N SER A 145 16.16 8.79 3.32
CA SER A 145 16.62 7.42 3.52
C SER A 145 18.05 7.20 3.03
N LEU A 146 18.46 7.80 1.91
CA LEU A 146 19.82 7.70 1.38
C LEU A 146 20.87 8.34 2.31
N PHE A 147 20.56 9.48 2.93
CA PHE A 147 21.46 10.14 3.88
C PHE A 147 21.46 9.50 5.27
N THR A 148 20.30 9.10 5.79
CA THR A 148 20.21 8.50 7.13
C THR A 148 20.73 7.07 7.16
N LEU A 149 20.55 6.33 6.06
CA LEU A 149 20.93 4.92 6.00
C LEU A 149 22.19 4.69 5.19
N GLY A 150 22.71 5.70 4.47
CA GLY A 150 24.00 5.69 3.75
C GLY A 150 25.13 4.89 4.41
N PRO A 151 25.50 5.21 5.67
CA PRO A 151 26.54 4.47 6.39
C PRO A 151 26.18 3.00 6.67
N SER A 152 24.90 2.70 6.91
CA SER A 152 24.38 1.33 7.09
C SER A 152 24.31 0.56 5.76
N LEU A 153 24.36 1.24 4.62
CA LEU A 153 24.37 0.63 3.29
C LEU A 153 25.77 0.24 2.83
N GLU A 154 26.79 0.99 3.23
CA GLU A 154 28.21 0.62 3.00
C GLU A 154 28.58 -0.69 3.69
N THR A 155 27.86 -1.02 4.76
CA THR A 155 27.99 -2.28 5.53
C THR A 155 26.87 -3.28 5.22
N SER A 156 25.96 -2.94 4.30
CA SER A 156 24.83 -3.80 3.95
C SER A 156 25.26 -4.98 3.08
N VAL A 157 24.65 -6.13 3.34
CA VAL A 157 24.76 -7.32 2.49
C VAL A 157 23.96 -7.20 1.19
N LEU A 158 23.13 -6.15 1.05
CA LEU A 158 22.35 -5.89 -0.15
C LEU A 158 23.19 -5.23 -1.23
N SER A 159 22.99 -5.66 -2.47
CA SER A 159 23.58 -4.99 -3.63
C SER A 159 23.09 -3.53 -3.71
N PRO A 160 23.86 -2.62 -4.33
CA PRO A 160 23.44 -1.23 -4.52
C PRO A 160 22.04 -1.09 -5.14
N PHE A 161 21.67 -1.99 -6.05
CA PHE A 161 20.33 -2.04 -6.63
C PHE A 161 19.24 -2.47 -5.64
N GLY A 162 19.50 -3.50 -4.82
CA GLY A 162 18.58 -3.91 -3.75
C GLY A 162 18.38 -2.78 -2.74
N THR A 163 19.46 -2.15 -2.35
CA THR A 163 19.46 -0.95 -1.49
C THR A 163 18.60 0.18 -2.06
N ILE A 164 18.73 0.52 -3.35
CA ILE A 164 17.89 1.53 -4.00
C ILE A 164 16.41 1.10 -3.98
N ALA A 165 16.11 -0.16 -4.31
CA ALA A 165 14.73 -0.67 -4.29
C ALA A 165 14.10 -0.58 -2.88
N ALA A 166 14.88 -0.87 -1.83
CA ALA A 166 14.46 -0.78 -0.44
C ALA A 166 14.02 0.63 -0.03
N PHE A 167 14.59 1.69 -0.63
CA PHE A 167 14.20 3.08 -0.35
C PHE A 167 13.12 3.61 -1.26
N LEU A 168 13.15 3.25 -2.53
CA LEU A 168 12.16 3.73 -3.48
C LEU A 168 10.78 3.15 -3.18
N TYR A 169 10.68 1.92 -2.66
CA TYR A 169 9.41 1.32 -2.26
C TYR A 169 8.62 2.16 -1.23
N PRO A 170 9.14 2.45 -0.02
CA PRO A 170 8.44 3.27 0.96
C PRO A 170 8.27 4.71 0.48
N ALA A 171 9.26 5.29 -0.22
CA ALA A 171 9.12 6.63 -0.80
C ALA A 171 7.93 6.72 -1.76
N LEU A 172 7.79 5.75 -2.67
CA LEU A 172 6.70 5.72 -3.64
C LEU A 172 5.35 5.53 -2.93
N TRP A 173 5.29 4.66 -1.92
CA TRP A 173 4.10 4.45 -1.10
C TRP A 173 3.65 5.72 -0.36
N PHE A 174 4.55 6.37 0.38
CA PHE A 174 4.23 7.59 1.12
C PHE A 174 3.83 8.74 0.20
N SER A 175 4.47 8.86 -0.97
CA SER A 175 4.07 9.83 -1.99
C SER A 175 2.67 9.57 -2.48
N VAL A 176 2.31 8.31 -2.80
CA VAL A 176 0.95 7.95 -3.20
C VAL A 176 -0.06 8.35 -2.12
N ALA A 177 0.20 7.98 -0.86
CA ALA A 177 -0.66 8.32 0.27
C ALA A 177 -0.84 9.85 0.46
N SER A 178 0.20 10.64 0.19
CA SER A 178 0.19 12.10 0.39
C SER A 178 -0.72 12.89 -0.57
N THR A 179 -1.14 12.27 -1.68
CA THR A 179 -2.03 12.94 -2.65
C THR A 179 -3.46 13.07 -2.14
N GLY A 180 -3.82 12.40 -1.04
CA GLY A 180 -5.14 12.50 -0.42
C GLY A 180 -6.27 11.97 -1.29
N VAL A 181 -5.99 11.04 -2.20
CA VAL A 181 -7.01 10.36 -3.04
C VAL A 181 -7.52 9.06 -2.41
N ILE A 182 -7.12 8.78 -1.16
CA ILE A 182 -7.68 7.71 -0.32
C ILE A 182 -8.76 8.31 0.59
#